data_AF-A0A453MKV6-F1
#
_entry.id   AF-A0A453MKV6-F1
#
_cell.length_a   1.000
_cell.length_b   1.000
_cell.length_c   1.000
_cell.angle_alpha   90.00
_cell.angle_beta   90.00
_cell.angle_gamma   90.00
#
_symmetry.space_group_name_H-M   'P 1'
#
loop_
_entity.id
_entity.type
_entity.pdbx_description
1 polymer ?
#
loop_
_entity_poly.entity_id
_entity_poly.type
_entity_poly.pdbx_seq_one_letter_code
_entity_poly.pdbx_strand_id
1 'polypeptide(L)'
;QRFYSYLDLKSKQPDANPPPLDSCLRRITEPDPDVINYRAPLIQNLGKSFELKENPKRKKARTQERLAYTDPDDQAKSSENNAEKATAADGQAKKPEDPYAEKARAIEVLFPSTEKVGKIGDVNPVKDFEAMLAERSSSIWVQKAIEEMKKYTTNLVQNSLQGDYYEKALECFVALRKACIIEQEPEEYNQFVTKLYERLKKVDDVVKFFQLLSSKNVLLICKEEAPDSDVTEEMARSFFMKTEISSE
;
A
#
# COMPACT_ATOMS: atom_id res chain seq x y z
N GLN A 1 30.35 2.95 -8.71
CA GLN A 1 31.80 2.64 -8.87
C GLN A 1 32.06 1.49 -9.85
N ARG A 2 31.51 0.27 -9.64
CA ARG A 2 31.72 -0.90 -10.54
C ARG A 2 31.45 -0.63 -12.02
N PHE A 3 30.40 0.14 -12.34
CA PHE A 3 30.07 0.55 -13.70
C PHE A 3 31.20 1.35 -14.37
N TYR A 4 31.69 2.40 -13.71
CA TYR A 4 32.78 3.24 -14.24
C TYR A 4 34.11 2.49 -14.37
N SER A 5 34.43 1.61 -13.41
CA SER A 5 35.63 0.75 -13.50
C SER A 5 35.55 -0.24 -14.68
N TYR A 6 34.36 -0.78 -14.95
CA TYR A 6 34.16 -1.64 -16.12
C TYR A 6 34.21 -0.87 -17.43
N LEU A 7 33.68 0.36 -17.49
CA LEU A 7 33.80 1.22 -18.66
C LEU A 7 35.26 1.53 -19.01
N ASP A 8 36.10 1.86 -18.01
CA ASP A 8 37.53 2.07 -18.24
C ASP A 8 38.22 0.80 -18.76
N LEU A 9 37.89 -0.37 -18.20
CA LEU A 9 38.41 -1.67 -18.64
C LEU A 9 38.00 -2.01 -20.08
N LYS A 10 36.72 -1.83 -20.43
CA LYS A 10 36.17 -2.02 -21.79
C LYS A 10 36.78 -1.05 -22.79
N SER A 11 37.14 0.16 -22.37
CA SER A 11 37.78 1.14 -23.25
C SER A 11 39.19 0.71 -23.69
N LYS A 12 39.91 -0.01 -22.81
CA LYS A 12 41.26 -0.53 -23.05
C LYS A 12 41.23 -1.93 -23.69
N GLN A 13 40.24 -2.74 -23.34
CA GLN A 13 40.07 -4.11 -23.84
C GLN A 13 38.60 -4.36 -24.22
N PRO A 14 38.26 -4.26 -25.52
CA PRO A 14 36.88 -4.40 -26.00
C PRO A 14 36.24 -5.75 -25.67
N ASP A 15 37.03 -6.82 -25.53
CA ASP A 15 36.55 -8.17 -25.25
C ASP A 15 36.65 -8.56 -23.77
N ALA A 16 37.00 -7.61 -22.89
CA ALA A 16 37.09 -7.89 -21.46
C ALA A 16 35.72 -8.15 -20.84
N ASN A 17 35.64 -9.23 -20.05
CA ASN A 17 34.48 -9.57 -19.26
C ASN A 17 34.29 -8.62 -18.06
N PRO A 18 33.06 -8.48 -17.53
CA PRO A 18 32.81 -7.69 -16.34
C PRO A 18 33.66 -8.13 -15.15
N PRO A 19 34.34 -7.21 -14.45
CA PRO A 19 35.16 -7.56 -13.30
C PRO A 19 34.30 -8.13 -12.16
N PRO A 20 34.86 -9.04 -11.35
CA PRO A 20 34.22 -9.54 -10.14
C PRO A 20 33.81 -8.40 -9.20
N LEU A 21 32.83 -8.69 -8.32
CA LEU A 21 32.46 -7.75 -7.25
C LEU A 21 33.68 -7.48 -6.36
N ASP A 22 34.01 -6.20 -6.22
CA ASP A 22 35.10 -5.73 -5.36
C ASP A 22 34.88 -6.16 -3.90
N SER A 23 35.97 -6.43 -3.21
CA SER A 23 35.97 -6.95 -1.83
C SER A 23 35.27 -6.02 -0.83
N CYS A 24 35.38 -4.69 -1.01
CA CYS A 24 34.71 -3.72 -0.14
C CYS A 24 33.20 -3.72 -0.40
N LEU A 25 32.77 -3.74 -1.66
CA LEU A 25 31.35 -3.82 -2.01
C LEU A 25 30.75 -5.13 -1.52
N ARG A 26 31.46 -6.25 -1.68
CA ARG A 26 31.04 -7.56 -1.20
C ARG A 26 30.74 -7.56 0.29
N ARG A 27 31.62 -6.94 1.09
CA ARG A 27 31.46 -6.81 2.55
C ARG A 27 30.23 -5.99 2.96
N ILE A 28 29.77 -5.06 2.12
CA ILE A 28 28.61 -4.20 2.40
C ILE A 28 27.32 -4.86 1.88
N THR A 29 27.39 -5.59 0.77
CA THR A 29 26.22 -6.19 0.12
C THR A 29 25.88 -7.59 0.61
N GLU A 30 26.89 -8.36 1.02
CA GLU A 30 26.70 -9.74 1.48
C GLU A 30 26.65 -9.80 3.01
N PRO A 31 25.82 -10.67 3.59
CA PRO A 31 25.75 -10.84 5.03
C PRO A 31 27.06 -11.40 5.60
N ASP A 32 27.36 -11.03 6.85
CA ASP A 32 28.59 -11.42 7.54
C ASP A 32 28.72 -12.96 7.62
N PRO A 33 29.79 -13.55 7.06
CA PRO A 33 29.97 -15.00 7.02
C PRO A 33 30.02 -15.62 8.42
N ASP A 34 30.55 -14.94 9.43
CA ASP A 34 30.64 -15.48 10.79
C ASP A 34 29.25 -15.59 11.43
N VAL A 35 28.38 -14.62 11.16
CA VAL A 35 26.97 -14.62 11.61
C VAL A 35 26.18 -15.72 10.91
N ILE A 36 26.40 -15.91 9.60
CA ILE A 36 25.75 -16.98 8.82
C ILE A 36 26.20 -18.34 9.35
N ASN A 37 27.50 -18.54 9.55
CA ASN A 37 28.07 -19.81 10.01
C ASN A 37 27.56 -20.18 11.41
N TYR A 38 27.50 -19.21 12.32
CA TYR A 38 26.96 -19.42 13.67
C TYR A 38 25.47 -19.86 13.65
N ARG A 39 24.68 -19.32 12.71
CA ARG A 39 23.23 -19.59 12.63
C ARG A 39 22.85 -20.70 11.64
N ALA A 40 23.78 -21.13 10.80
CA ALA A 40 23.59 -22.20 9.81
C ALA A 40 22.95 -23.48 10.38
N PRO A 41 23.37 -24.04 11.53
CA PRO A 41 22.75 -25.26 12.05
C PRO A 41 21.28 -25.06 12.47
N LEU A 42 20.92 -23.87 12.98
CA LEU A 42 19.54 -23.53 13.33
C LEU A 42 18.65 -23.42 12.09
N ILE A 43 19.14 -22.75 11.05
CA ILE A 43 18.44 -22.61 9.77
C ILE A 43 18.24 -23.98 9.10
N GLN A 44 19.25 -24.85 9.15
CA GLN A 44 19.14 -26.22 8.62
C GLN A 44 18.13 -27.06 9.41
N ASN A 45 18.09 -26.94 10.74
CA ASN A 45 17.10 -27.65 11.56
C ASN A 45 15.68 -27.18 11.23
N LEU A 46 15.47 -25.86 11.09
CA LEU A 46 14.19 -25.30 10.67
C LEU A 46 13.76 -25.82 9.29
N GLY A 47 14.68 -25.84 8.33
CA GLY A 47 14.41 -26.34 6.97
C GLY A 47 14.08 -27.84 6.92
N LYS A 48 14.54 -28.63 7.90
CA LYS A 48 14.18 -30.05 8.04
C LYS A 48 12.83 -30.25 8.71
N SER A 49 12.45 -29.36 9.63
CA SER A 49 11.16 -29.43 10.33
C SER A 49 9.97 -29.12 9.42
N PHE A 50 10.19 -28.39 8.32
CA PHE A 50 9.15 -28.03 7.36
C PHE A 50 9.54 -28.51 5.96
N GLU A 51 8.91 -29.60 5.51
CA GLU A 51 9.11 -30.11 4.14
C GLU A 51 8.43 -29.18 3.12
N LEU A 52 9.23 -28.39 2.40
CA LEU A 52 8.74 -27.61 1.27
C LEU A 52 8.67 -28.47 0.00
N LYS A 53 7.48 -28.58 -0.59
CA LYS A 53 7.29 -29.15 -1.92
C LYS A 53 7.42 -28.06 -2.97
N GLU A 54 8.38 -28.21 -3.89
CA GLU A 54 8.57 -27.26 -4.98
C GLU A 54 7.38 -27.33 -5.96
N ASN A 55 6.77 -26.18 -6.23
CA ASN A 55 5.63 -26.11 -7.15
C ASN A 55 6.14 -26.07 -8.61
N PRO A 56 5.84 -27.08 -9.45
CA PRO A 56 6.35 -27.16 -10.81
C PRO A 56 5.90 -26.00 -11.71
N LYS A 57 4.82 -25.27 -11.35
CA LYS A 57 4.32 -24.12 -12.10
C LYS A 57 5.03 -22.80 -11.77
N ARG A 58 5.96 -22.78 -10.80
CA ARG A 58 6.72 -21.59 -10.39
C ARG A 58 8.21 -21.66 -10.74
N LYS A 59 8.60 -22.54 -11.67
CA LYS A 59 9.92 -22.39 -12.30
C LYS A 59 9.97 -21.01 -12.97
N LYS A 60 10.95 -20.24 -12.54
CA LYS A 60 11.07 -18.79 -12.67
C LYS A 60 10.76 -18.32 -14.09
N ALA A 61 9.92 -17.30 -14.19
CA ALA A 61 9.86 -16.46 -15.37
C ALA A 61 11.28 -15.93 -15.68
N ARG A 62 11.94 -16.53 -16.67
CA ARG A 62 12.85 -15.91 -17.66
C ARG A 62 14.14 -15.22 -17.20
N THR A 63 14.43 -15.02 -15.92
CA THR A 63 15.61 -14.22 -15.51
C THR A 63 16.87 -15.05 -15.29
N GLN A 64 16.78 -16.30 -14.85
CA GLN A 64 17.97 -17.12 -14.56
C GLN A 64 18.49 -17.91 -15.78
N GLU A 65 17.60 -18.24 -16.73
CA GLU A 65 17.94 -19.04 -17.92
C GLU A 65 18.61 -18.18 -19.02
N ARG A 66 18.50 -16.85 -18.95
CA ARG A 66 19.08 -15.92 -19.93
C ARG A 66 20.57 -15.61 -19.73
N LEU A 67 21.18 -16.14 -18.66
CA LEU A 67 22.62 -16.02 -18.40
C LEU A 67 23.42 -17.18 -19.01
N ALA A 68 22.77 -18.22 -19.53
CA ALA A 68 23.40 -19.26 -20.33
C ALA A 68 23.32 -18.88 -21.82
N TYR A 69 24.10 -17.88 -22.22
CA TYR A 69 24.44 -17.75 -23.63
C TYR A 69 25.42 -18.88 -23.98
N THR A 70 24.88 -19.89 -24.66
CA THR A 70 25.46 -20.56 -25.83
C THR A 70 26.92 -21.03 -25.70
N ASP A 71 27.08 -22.33 -25.44
CA ASP A 71 28.18 -23.04 -26.09
C ASP A 71 27.95 -23.02 -27.62
N PRO A 72 28.98 -22.87 -28.47
CA PRO A 72 28.81 -22.60 -29.89
C PRO A 72 28.49 -23.83 -30.75
N ASP A 73 27.92 -24.89 -30.19
CA ASP A 73 27.77 -26.16 -30.91
C ASP A 73 26.53 -26.93 -30.44
N ASP A 74 25.34 -26.50 -30.90
CA ASP A 74 24.19 -27.41 -31.09
C ASP A 74 23.04 -26.68 -31.80
N GLN A 75 23.27 -26.39 -33.09
CA GLN A 75 22.20 -26.27 -34.07
C GLN A 75 21.87 -27.68 -34.58
N ALA A 76 20.89 -28.38 -34.00
CA ALA A 76 20.11 -29.38 -34.73
C ALA A 76 18.96 -29.97 -33.88
N LYS A 77 17.77 -30.04 -34.52
CA LYS A 77 16.56 -30.81 -34.15
C LYS A 77 15.70 -30.14 -33.08
N SER A 78 14.40 -29.94 -33.25
CA SER A 78 13.40 -30.28 -34.28
C SER A 78 12.12 -29.64 -33.73
N SER A 79 11.58 -28.57 -34.30
CA SER A 79 10.52 -28.59 -35.33
C SER A 79 9.50 -29.74 -35.21
N GLU A 80 8.23 -29.33 -35.16
CA GLU A 80 7.01 -30.07 -35.54
C GLU A 80 6.29 -30.89 -34.45
N ASN A 81 5.08 -30.45 -34.05
CA ASN A 81 3.84 -30.88 -34.73
C ASN A 81 2.55 -30.28 -34.13
N ASN A 82 1.84 -29.59 -35.04
CA ASN A 82 0.40 -29.47 -35.30
C ASN A 82 -0.70 -29.48 -34.21
N ALA A 83 -1.48 -28.41 -34.34
CA ALA A 83 -2.93 -28.27 -34.17
C ALA A 83 -3.78 -29.53 -34.46
N GLU A 84 -4.81 -29.77 -33.64
CA GLU A 84 -6.22 -29.59 -34.00
C GLU A 84 -7.18 -30.11 -32.91
N LYS A 85 -8.30 -29.39 -32.77
CA LYS A 85 -9.69 -29.90 -32.66
C LYS A 85 -10.48 -29.36 -31.46
N ALA A 86 -11.33 -28.39 -31.77
CA ALA A 86 -12.48 -28.00 -30.98
C ALA A 86 -13.67 -28.91 -31.32
N THR A 87 -14.34 -29.45 -30.31
CA THR A 87 -15.75 -29.87 -30.36
C THR A 87 -16.38 -29.68 -28.98
N ALA A 88 -17.47 -28.92 -28.94
CA ALA A 88 -18.31 -28.71 -27.76
C ALA A 88 -19.32 -29.85 -27.56
N ALA A 89 -19.63 -30.22 -26.31
CA ALA A 89 -20.98 -30.53 -25.82
C ALA A 89 -20.96 -30.96 -24.34
N ASP A 90 -21.68 -30.19 -23.53
CA ASP A 90 -22.54 -30.50 -22.37
C ASP A 90 -22.27 -31.73 -21.47
N GLY A 91 -22.25 -31.50 -20.15
CA GLY A 91 -22.24 -32.56 -19.14
C GLY A 91 -21.81 -32.12 -17.73
N GLN A 92 -22.78 -32.04 -16.82
CA GLN A 92 -22.64 -31.78 -15.38
C GLN A 92 -21.52 -32.61 -14.71
N ALA A 93 -20.55 -31.97 -14.06
CA ALA A 93 -19.62 -32.64 -13.14
C ALA A 93 -19.28 -31.75 -11.93
N LYS A 94 -19.49 -32.31 -10.74
CA LYS A 94 -19.28 -31.69 -9.42
C LYS A 94 -17.84 -31.16 -9.27
N LYS A 95 -17.70 -29.90 -8.83
CA LYS A 95 -16.41 -29.35 -8.41
C LYS A 95 -15.88 -30.13 -7.19
N PRO A 96 -14.60 -30.53 -7.15
CA PRO A 96 -13.99 -31.04 -5.93
C PRO A 96 -13.82 -29.90 -4.93
N GLU A 97 -14.27 -30.11 -3.70
CA GLU A 97 -14.04 -29.21 -2.58
C GLU A 97 -12.54 -29.14 -2.27
N ASP A 98 -11.99 -27.92 -2.27
CA ASP A 98 -10.57 -27.66 -2.08
C ASP A 98 -10.20 -27.85 -0.59
N PRO A 99 -9.35 -28.84 -0.23
CA PRO A 99 -8.94 -29.09 1.16
C PRO A 99 -8.15 -27.93 1.79
N TYR A 100 -7.78 -26.93 0.99
CA TYR A 100 -7.09 -25.73 1.45
C TYR A 100 -8.04 -24.70 2.10
N ALA A 101 -9.34 -24.72 1.77
CA ALA A 101 -10.31 -23.75 2.28
C ALA A 101 -10.58 -23.91 3.78
N GLU A 102 -10.55 -25.14 4.29
CA GLU A 102 -10.83 -25.44 5.70
C GLU A 102 -9.61 -25.14 6.59
N LYS A 103 -8.39 -25.40 6.09
CA LYS A 103 -7.15 -25.02 6.79
C LYS A 103 -6.90 -23.51 6.77
N ALA A 104 -7.26 -22.82 5.68
CA ALA A 104 -7.20 -21.37 5.63
C ALA A 104 -8.13 -20.73 6.68
N ARG A 105 -9.35 -21.26 6.85
CA ARG A 105 -10.29 -20.82 7.89
C ARG A 105 -9.80 -21.14 9.30
N ALA A 106 -9.19 -22.31 9.53
CA ALA A 106 -8.67 -22.69 10.84
C ALA A 106 -7.47 -21.83 11.28
N ILE A 107 -6.62 -21.42 10.33
CA ILE A 107 -5.48 -20.53 10.59
C ILE A 107 -5.95 -19.09 10.84
N GLU A 108 -6.98 -18.63 10.13
CA GLU A 108 -7.61 -17.31 10.33
C GLU A 108 -8.30 -17.17 11.70
N VAL A 109 -8.84 -18.27 12.24
CA VAL A 109 -9.46 -18.31 13.57
C VAL A 109 -8.41 -18.37 14.71
N LEU A 110 -7.27 -19.05 14.50
CA LEU A 110 -6.23 -19.19 15.54
C LEU A 110 -5.23 -18.03 15.58
N PHE A 111 -4.98 -17.38 14.43
CA PHE A 111 -4.05 -16.26 14.31
C PHE A 111 -4.68 -15.18 13.42
N PRO A 112 -5.45 -14.23 13.99
CA PRO A 112 -5.86 -13.07 13.24
C PRO A 112 -4.61 -12.27 12.86
N SER A 113 -4.16 -12.41 11.60
CA SER A 113 -3.03 -11.66 11.07
C SER A 113 -3.27 -10.16 11.28
N THR A 114 -2.36 -9.49 11.98
CA THR A 114 -2.30 -8.02 12.04
C THR A 114 -1.82 -7.39 10.73
N GLU A 115 -1.63 -8.17 9.67
CA GLU A 115 -1.48 -7.67 8.29
C GLU A 115 -2.85 -7.29 7.70
N LYS A 116 -3.45 -6.23 8.24
CA LYS A 116 -4.36 -5.40 7.46
C LYS A 116 -3.53 -4.40 6.67
N VAL A 117 -2.76 -4.87 5.68
CA VAL A 117 -1.96 -3.96 4.84
C VAL A 117 -2.91 -3.05 4.07
N GLY A 118 -3.11 -1.84 4.60
CA GLY A 118 -3.92 -0.78 4.03
C GLY A 118 -5.38 -0.68 4.49
N LYS A 119 -5.70 -1.04 5.73
CA LYS A 119 -6.99 -0.65 6.34
C LYS A 119 -6.75 -0.01 7.71
N ILE A 120 -7.47 1.08 7.96
CA ILE A 120 -7.48 1.77 9.25
C ILE A 120 -8.30 0.94 10.25
N GLY A 121 -7.70 0.61 11.40
CA GLY A 121 -8.33 -0.15 12.46
C GLY A 121 -9.08 0.74 13.46
N ASP A 122 -9.99 0.12 14.20
CA ASP A 122 -10.79 0.81 15.21
C ASP A 122 -10.05 1.12 16.51
N VAL A 123 -8.88 0.52 16.74
CA VAL A 123 -8.16 0.70 18.01
C VAL A 123 -7.37 2.02 18.01
N ASN A 124 -6.63 2.32 16.93
CA ASN A 124 -5.81 3.53 16.82
C ASN A 124 -5.81 4.06 15.37
N PRO A 125 -6.91 4.64 14.89
CA PRO A 125 -7.08 4.96 13.48
C PRO A 125 -6.05 5.98 12.96
N VAL A 126 -5.67 6.97 13.79
CA VAL A 126 -4.66 7.98 13.43
C VAL A 126 -3.29 7.33 13.25
N LYS A 127 -2.88 6.43 14.14
CA LYS A 127 -1.58 5.75 14.04
C LYS A 127 -1.53 4.83 12.82
N ASP A 128 -2.61 4.11 12.55
CA ASP A 128 -2.70 3.25 11.38
C ASP A 128 -2.58 4.07 10.09
N PHE A 129 -3.21 5.24 10.04
CA PHE A 129 -3.11 6.17 8.92
C PHE A 129 -1.72 6.79 8.76
N GLU A 130 -1.10 7.23 9.85
CA GLU A 130 0.29 7.73 9.83
C GLU A 130 1.27 6.66 9.36
N ALA A 131 1.09 5.40 9.80
CA ALA A 131 1.88 4.27 9.32
C ALA A 131 1.67 4.01 7.82
N MET A 132 0.43 4.12 7.33
CA MET A 132 0.12 4.01 5.90
C MET A 132 0.79 5.12 5.06
N LEU A 133 0.85 6.36 5.58
CA LEU A 133 1.54 7.48 4.92
C LEU A 133 3.07 7.36 4.97
N ALA A 134 3.62 6.77 6.05
CA ALA A 134 5.06 6.55 6.19
C ALA A 134 5.61 5.52 5.18
N GLU A 135 4.77 4.61 4.72
CA GLU A 135 5.04 3.65 3.66
C GLU A 135 5.10 4.39 2.30
N ARG A 136 6.17 5.18 2.08
CA ARG A 136 6.43 6.03 0.90
C ARG A 136 6.68 5.26 -0.41
N SER A 137 6.17 4.05 -0.51
CA SER A 137 6.44 3.13 -1.61
C SER A 137 5.77 3.54 -2.94
N SER A 138 4.78 4.45 -2.93
CA SER A 138 4.28 5.16 -4.13
C SER A 138 3.22 6.23 -3.79
N SER A 139 3.03 7.24 -4.66
CA SER A 139 1.90 8.20 -4.57
C SER A 139 0.52 7.53 -4.55
N ILE A 140 0.39 6.34 -5.15
CA ILE A 140 -0.83 5.51 -5.11
C ILE A 140 -1.19 5.13 -3.67
N TRP A 141 -0.19 4.90 -2.81
CA TRP A 141 -0.44 4.56 -1.41
C TRP A 141 -0.94 5.74 -0.60
N VAL A 142 -0.43 6.95 -0.86
CA VAL A 142 -0.88 8.19 -0.20
C VAL A 142 -2.35 8.46 -0.51
N GLN A 143 -2.75 8.43 -1.79
CA GLN A 143 -4.16 8.58 -2.18
C GLN A 143 -5.05 7.54 -1.50
N LYS A 144 -4.61 6.28 -1.46
CA LYS A 144 -5.38 5.20 -0.83
C LYS A 144 -5.50 5.37 0.69
N ALA A 145 -4.46 5.88 1.35
CA ALA A 145 -4.53 6.20 2.78
C ALA A 145 -5.54 7.31 3.05
N ILE A 146 -5.50 8.39 2.25
CA ILE A 146 -6.43 9.52 2.33
C ILE A 146 -7.87 9.03 2.12
N GLU A 147 -8.11 8.18 1.11
CA GLU A 147 -9.43 7.63 0.81
C GLU A 147 -9.98 6.74 1.94
N GLU A 148 -9.14 5.84 2.49
CA GLU A 148 -9.54 5.00 3.63
C GLU A 148 -9.85 5.85 4.88
N MET A 149 -9.06 6.90 5.16
CA MET A 149 -9.35 7.81 6.28
C MET A 149 -10.64 8.60 6.07
N LYS A 150 -10.89 9.09 4.85
CA LYS A 150 -12.16 9.77 4.50
C LYS A 150 -13.36 8.84 4.75
N LYS A 151 -13.26 7.59 4.32
CA LYS A 151 -14.30 6.56 4.50
C LYS A 151 -14.52 6.24 5.97
N TYR A 152 -13.44 6.02 6.72
CA TYR A 152 -13.48 5.73 8.14
C TYR A 152 -14.13 6.87 8.93
N THR A 153 -13.70 8.10 8.68
CA THR A 153 -14.21 9.30 9.37
C THR A 153 -15.67 9.55 9.02
N THR A 154 -16.08 9.34 7.76
CA THR A 154 -17.49 9.43 7.35
C THR A 154 -18.36 8.44 8.13
N ASN A 155 -17.88 7.19 8.26
CA ASN A 155 -18.58 6.15 9.02
C ASN A 155 -18.72 6.55 10.50
N LEU A 156 -17.64 7.06 11.11
CA LEU A 156 -17.66 7.54 12.50
C LEU A 156 -18.70 8.63 12.73
N VAL A 157 -18.77 9.62 11.85
CA VAL A 157 -19.72 10.74 12.00
C VAL A 157 -21.16 10.27 11.77
N GLN A 158 -21.39 9.37 10.82
CA GLN A 158 -22.74 8.86 10.50
C GLN A 158 -23.29 7.88 11.54
N ASN A 159 -22.44 7.05 12.13
CA ASN A 159 -22.83 6.02 13.10
C ASN A 159 -22.64 6.47 14.56
N SER A 160 -22.30 7.73 14.79
CA SER A 160 -22.22 8.32 16.13
C SER A 160 -23.62 8.47 16.72
N LEU A 161 -23.93 7.63 17.71
CA LEU A 161 -25.08 7.83 18.57
C LEU A 161 -24.71 8.92 19.59
N GLN A 162 -25.41 10.05 19.59
CA GLN A 162 -25.25 11.13 20.58
C GLN A 162 -23.82 11.70 20.74
N GLY A 163 -22.92 11.45 19.80
CA GLY A 163 -21.57 12.02 19.83
C GLY A 163 -20.49 11.15 20.44
N ASP A 164 -20.78 9.88 20.77
CA ASP A 164 -19.82 8.95 21.39
C ASP A 164 -18.51 8.81 20.59
N TYR A 165 -18.55 8.98 19.27
CA TYR A 165 -17.39 8.88 18.39
C TYR A 165 -16.85 10.22 17.89
N TYR A 166 -17.38 11.37 18.34
CA TYR A 166 -16.99 12.68 17.81
C TYR A 166 -15.56 13.09 18.19
N GLU A 167 -15.10 12.77 19.39
CA GLU A 167 -13.71 13.05 19.76
C GLU A 167 -12.72 12.28 18.87
N LYS A 168 -12.99 10.99 18.66
CA LYS A 168 -12.20 10.14 17.77
C LYS A 168 -12.30 10.58 16.31
N ALA A 169 -13.48 10.99 15.84
CA ALA A 169 -13.66 11.53 14.50
C ALA A 169 -12.86 12.83 14.32
N LEU A 170 -12.85 13.69 15.34
CA LEU A 170 -12.09 14.94 15.32
C LEU A 170 -10.59 14.69 15.21
N GLU A 171 -10.04 13.74 15.97
CA GLU A 171 -8.65 13.33 15.81
C GLU A 171 -8.34 12.85 14.39
N CYS A 172 -9.24 12.06 13.79
CA CYS A 172 -9.12 11.63 12.39
C CYS A 172 -9.14 12.82 11.41
N PHE A 173 -10.01 13.82 11.60
CA PHE A 173 -10.01 15.03 10.76
C PHE A 173 -8.73 15.84 10.90
N VAL A 174 -8.20 15.99 12.11
CA VAL A 174 -6.93 16.70 12.36
C VAL A 174 -5.79 15.99 11.63
N ALA A 175 -5.70 14.67 11.74
CA ALA A 175 -4.69 13.88 11.06
C ALA A 175 -4.82 13.96 9.53
N LEU A 176 -6.05 13.81 9.01
CA LEU A 176 -6.36 13.90 7.59
C LEU A 176 -6.01 15.27 7.01
N ARG A 177 -6.38 16.36 7.71
CA ARG A 177 -6.07 17.73 7.29
C ARG A 177 -4.57 17.96 7.18
N LYS A 178 -3.82 17.54 8.21
CA LYS A 178 -2.35 17.66 8.22
C LYS A 178 -1.73 16.88 7.06
N ALA A 179 -2.19 15.66 6.80
CA ALA A 179 -1.71 14.85 5.69
C ALA A 179 -1.97 15.55 4.34
N CYS A 180 -3.17 16.06 4.10
CA CYS A 180 -3.49 16.78 2.87
C CYS A 180 -2.66 18.06 2.66
N ILE A 181 -2.28 18.77 3.73
CA ILE A 181 -1.36 19.92 3.63
C ILE A 181 0.05 19.45 3.23
N ILE A 182 0.56 18.40 3.90
CA ILE A 182 1.93 17.89 3.66
C ILE A 182 2.07 17.32 2.24
N GLU A 183 1.07 16.57 1.78
CA GLU A 183 1.07 15.91 0.48
C GLU A 183 0.60 16.82 -0.66
N GLN A 184 0.35 18.12 -0.39
CA GLN A 184 -0.10 19.12 -1.36
C GLN A 184 -1.42 18.76 -2.06
N GLU A 185 -2.36 18.21 -1.30
CA GLU A 185 -3.70 17.81 -1.77
C GLU A 185 -4.81 18.60 -1.03
N PRO A 186 -4.79 19.96 -1.03
CA PRO A 186 -5.76 20.75 -0.26
C PRO A 186 -7.19 20.63 -0.76
N GLU A 187 -7.36 20.50 -2.08
CA GLU A 187 -8.68 20.42 -2.72
C GLU A 187 -9.40 19.11 -2.35
N GLU A 188 -8.66 18.01 -2.25
CA GLU A 188 -9.18 16.71 -1.82
C GLU A 188 -9.79 16.76 -0.41
N TYR A 189 -9.18 17.52 0.50
CA TYR A 189 -9.72 17.73 1.84
C TYR A 189 -10.94 18.67 1.79
N ASN A 190 -10.80 19.83 1.15
CA ASN A 190 -11.82 20.86 1.13
C ASN A 190 -13.13 20.37 0.50
N GLN A 191 -13.04 19.66 -0.63
CA GLN A 191 -14.20 19.04 -1.25
C GLN A 191 -14.84 17.96 -0.37
N PHE A 192 -14.02 17.14 0.29
CA PHE A 192 -14.52 16.08 1.17
C PHE A 192 -15.31 16.65 2.35
N VAL A 193 -14.72 17.61 3.08
CA VAL A 193 -15.36 18.25 4.24
C VAL A 193 -16.65 18.95 3.80
N THR A 194 -16.62 19.67 2.67
CA THR A 194 -17.80 20.37 2.14
C THR A 194 -18.92 19.40 1.78
N LYS A 195 -18.61 18.35 1.02
CA LYS A 195 -19.60 17.33 0.63
C LYS A 195 -20.17 16.58 1.84
N LEU A 196 -19.35 16.33 2.86
CA LEU A 196 -19.79 15.65 4.08
C LEU A 196 -20.70 16.56 4.92
N TYR A 197 -20.33 17.83 5.09
CA TYR A 197 -21.16 18.82 5.79
C TYR A 197 -22.52 18.98 5.10
N GLU A 198 -22.54 19.22 3.79
CA GLU A 198 -23.78 19.38 3.01
C GLU A 198 -24.70 18.16 3.09
N ARG A 199 -24.13 16.96 3.16
CA ARG A 199 -24.88 15.71 3.30
C ARG A 199 -25.50 15.56 4.70
N LEU A 200 -24.81 16.02 5.74
CA LEU A 200 -25.15 15.74 7.14
C LEU A 200 -25.71 16.92 7.93
N LYS A 201 -25.75 18.13 7.35
CA LYS A 201 -26.28 19.35 8.00
C LYS A 201 -27.74 19.28 8.47
N LYS A 202 -28.49 18.27 8.02
CA LYS A 202 -29.88 18.02 8.44
C LYS A 202 -29.99 17.38 9.84
N VAL A 203 -28.88 16.97 10.43
CA VAL A 203 -28.82 16.33 11.74
C VAL A 203 -28.17 17.30 12.74
N ASP A 204 -28.93 17.77 13.73
CA ASP A 204 -28.49 18.81 14.68
C ASP A 204 -27.19 18.44 15.41
N ASP A 205 -27.03 17.18 15.81
CA ASP A 205 -25.82 16.73 16.51
C ASP A 205 -24.57 16.78 15.61
N VAL A 206 -24.75 16.59 14.30
CA VAL A 206 -23.65 16.72 13.34
C VAL A 206 -23.29 18.19 13.12
N VAL A 207 -24.27 19.11 13.13
CA VAL A 207 -24.00 20.56 13.09
C VAL A 207 -23.15 20.98 14.29
N LYS A 208 -23.49 20.50 15.50
CA LYS A 208 -22.68 20.74 16.71
C LYS A 208 -21.26 20.18 16.57
N PHE A 209 -21.11 19.01 15.95
CA PHE A 209 -19.79 18.43 15.68
C PHE A 209 -18.94 19.30 14.73
N PHE A 210 -19.53 19.82 13.65
CA PHE A 210 -18.81 20.72 12.74
C PHE A 210 -18.51 22.09 13.39
N GLN A 211 -19.36 22.56 14.30
CA GLN A 211 -19.05 23.73 15.13
C GLN A 211 -17.90 23.46 16.11
N LEU A 212 -17.79 22.23 16.63
CA LEU A 212 -16.65 21.79 17.44
C LEU A 212 -15.36 21.74 16.61
N LEU A 213 -15.41 21.24 15.37
CA LEU A 213 -14.27 21.29 14.44
C LEU A 213 -13.81 22.73 14.22
N SER A 214 -14.74 23.65 13.97
CA SER A 214 -14.45 25.08 13.84
C SER A 214 -13.79 25.67 15.08
N SER A 215 -14.31 25.33 16.27
CA SER A 215 -13.76 25.80 17.56
C SER A 215 -12.33 25.30 17.82
N LYS A 216 -11.95 24.15 17.25
CA LYS A 216 -10.60 23.60 17.32
C LYS A 216 -9.70 23.98 16.13
N ASN A 217 -10.11 24.97 15.32
CA ASN A 217 -9.43 25.41 14.10
C ASN A 217 -9.22 24.30 13.05
N VAL A 218 -10.09 23.29 13.03
CA VAL A 218 -10.12 22.26 11.99
C VAL A 218 -11.01 22.75 10.86
N LEU A 219 -10.54 23.80 10.18
CA LEU A 219 -11.22 24.49 9.09
C LEU A 219 -10.80 23.91 7.72
N LEU A 220 -11.43 24.40 6.66
CA LEU A 220 -10.91 24.23 5.30
C LEU A 220 -9.45 24.71 5.23
N ILE A 221 -8.67 24.11 4.34
CA ILE A 221 -7.27 24.46 4.12
C ILE A 221 -7.25 25.71 3.23
N CYS A 222 -6.72 26.82 3.76
CA CYS A 222 -6.66 28.09 3.04
C CYS A 222 -5.35 28.23 2.23
N LYS A 223 -5.32 29.25 1.37
CA LYS A 223 -4.18 29.55 0.50
C LYS A 223 -2.89 29.86 1.25
N GLU A 224 -3.00 30.39 2.46
CA GLU A 224 -1.86 30.67 3.35
C GLU A 224 -1.19 29.37 3.85
N GLU A 225 -1.96 28.28 3.98
CA GLU A 225 -1.45 26.97 4.44
C GLU A 225 -1.02 26.07 3.28
N ALA A 226 -1.73 26.15 2.15
CA ALA A 226 -1.42 25.41 0.93
C ALA A 226 -1.58 26.34 -0.28
N PRO A 227 -0.50 26.69 -1.00
CA PRO A 227 -0.56 27.62 -2.14
C PRO A 227 -1.51 27.21 -3.26
N ASP A 228 -1.74 25.90 -3.41
CA ASP A 228 -2.61 25.29 -4.43
C ASP A 228 -4.10 25.31 -4.02
N SER A 229 -4.44 25.88 -2.86
CA SER A 229 -5.83 26.04 -2.43
C SER A 229 -6.44 27.33 -3.01
N ASP A 230 -7.68 27.20 -3.50
CA ASP A 230 -8.51 28.32 -3.94
C ASP A 230 -9.31 28.97 -2.79
N VAL A 231 -9.21 28.42 -1.58
CA VAL A 231 -9.98 28.90 -0.41
C VAL A 231 -9.22 30.01 0.30
N THR A 232 -9.86 31.16 0.51
CA THR A 232 -9.29 32.24 1.34
C THR A 232 -9.50 31.96 2.83
N GLU A 233 -8.68 32.57 3.68
CA GLU A 233 -8.82 32.45 5.14
C GLU A 233 -10.23 32.84 5.63
N GLU A 234 -10.83 33.87 5.02
CA GLU A 234 -12.20 34.32 5.31
C GLU A 234 -13.26 33.26 4.92
N MET A 235 -13.09 32.60 3.78
CA MET A 235 -13.95 31.50 3.36
C MET A 235 -13.85 30.31 4.30
N ALA A 236 -12.63 29.96 4.74
CA ALA A 236 -12.41 28.87 5.67
C ALA A 236 -13.07 29.12 7.04
N ARG A 237 -12.95 30.35 7.56
CA ARG A 237 -13.56 30.76 8.85
C ARG A 237 -15.09 30.85 8.78
N SER A 238 -15.64 31.35 7.68
CA SER A 238 -17.09 31.54 7.52
C SER A 238 -17.86 30.25 7.20
N PHE A 239 -17.17 29.19 6.76
CA PHE A 239 -17.78 27.94 6.30
C PHE A 239 -18.75 27.32 7.32
N PHE A 240 -18.33 27.21 8.59
CA PHE A 240 -19.15 26.62 9.66
C PHE A 240 -20.02 27.63 10.42
N MET A 241 -19.90 28.93 10.10
CA MET A 241 -20.66 30.00 10.75
C MET A 241 -21.92 30.40 9.98
N LYS A 242 -22.11 29.88 8.75
CA LYS A 242 -23.36 30.02 8.00
C LYS A 242 -24.44 29.11 8.58
N THR A 243 -24.86 29.39 9.80
CA THR A 243 -26.17 28.97 10.29
C THR A 243 -27.17 29.92 9.63
N GLU A 244 -27.83 29.42 8.59
CA GLU A 244 -28.99 30.00 7.89
C GLU A 244 -29.15 31.52 7.89
N ILE A 245 -28.78 32.16 6.76
CA ILE A 245 -29.57 33.27 6.24
C ILE A 245 -30.18 32.76 4.93
N SER A 246 -31.20 31.92 5.04
CA SER A 246 -32.16 31.70 3.97
C SER A 246 -33.55 31.77 4.57
N SER A 247 -33.92 32.99 4.97
CA SER A 247 -35.31 33.39 4.97
C SER A 247 -35.68 33.73 3.53
N GLU A 248 -36.34 32.82 2.84
CA GLU A 248 -37.32 33.11 1.78
C GLU A 248 -38.17 31.87 1.46
#